data_AF-A0A448X9Z7-F1
#
_entry.id   AF-A0A448X9Z7-F1
#
_cell.length_a   1.000
_cell.length_b   1.000
_cell.length_c   1.000
_cell.angle_alpha   90.00
_cell.angle_beta   90.00
_cell.angle_gamma   90.00
#
_symmetry.space_group_name_H-M   'P 1'
#
loop_
_entity.id
_entity.type
_entity.pdbx_description
1 polymer ?
#
loop_
_entity_poly.entity_id
_entity_poly.type
_entity_poly.pdbx_seq_one_letter_code
_entity_poly.pdbx_strand_id
1 'polypeptide(L)'
;MRNPVRVFINQNTALAQQLHQEFVRVRPQNEEHREAILASLVFRGFSKRTIVFFPTKRQAHHAHILLGLMGLSCAELHGDMTQAQRLEALRRFSQLETDKKNVASKGESNESVVQLPTIDVLLATDLAARGLDIPNVHTVSYYY
;
A
#
# COMPACT_ATOMS: atom_id res chain seq x y z
N MET A 1 31.37 33.60 2.94
CA MET A 1 30.27 32.82 2.33
C MET A 1 28.95 33.47 2.72
N ARG A 2 28.36 34.32 1.85
CA ARG A 2 27.13 35.08 2.13
C ARG A 2 26.31 35.20 0.84
N ASN A 3 25.36 34.28 0.66
CA ASN A 3 24.12 34.39 -0.11
C ASN A 3 23.53 32.99 -0.33
N PRO A 4 22.75 32.46 0.62
CA PRO A 4 21.99 31.25 0.35
C PRO A 4 20.88 31.56 -0.66
N VAL A 5 20.90 30.87 -1.79
CA VAL A 5 19.77 30.87 -2.73
C VAL A 5 18.69 29.98 -2.16
N ARG A 6 17.52 30.56 -1.84
CA ARG A 6 16.33 29.78 -1.48
C ARG A 6 15.75 29.17 -2.75
N VAL A 7 16.06 27.90 -2.98
CA VAL A 7 15.36 27.08 -3.97
C VAL A 7 14.05 26.62 -3.33
N PHE A 8 12.97 27.34 -3.59
CA PHE A 8 11.62 26.82 -3.35
C PHE A 8 11.27 25.93 -4.54
N ILE A 9 11.41 24.62 -4.36
CA ILE A 9 10.70 23.67 -5.21
C ILE A 9 9.23 23.81 -4.80
N ASN A 10 8.36 24.17 -5.73
CA ASN A 10 6.92 24.17 -5.48
C ASN A 10 6.56 22.84 -4.83
N GLN A 11 6.14 22.86 -3.57
CA GLN A 11 5.59 21.66 -2.97
C GLN A 11 4.37 21.33 -3.82
N ASN A 12 4.35 20.12 -4.37
CA ASN A 12 3.21 19.57 -5.08
C ASN A 12 2.09 19.22 -4.06
N THR A 13 1.75 20.18 -3.19
CA THR A 13 0.71 20.09 -2.15
C THR A 13 -0.66 20.45 -2.68
N ALA A 14 -0.75 20.86 -3.96
CA ALA A 14 -2.01 20.82 -4.65
C ALA A 14 -2.45 19.34 -4.67
N LEU A 15 -3.52 19.03 -3.93
CA LEU A 15 -4.24 17.78 -4.11
C LEU A 15 -4.36 17.55 -5.62
N ALA A 16 -3.89 16.40 -6.10
CA ALA A 16 -3.96 16.09 -7.53
C ALA A 16 -5.37 16.42 -8.00
N GLN A 17 -5.52 17.22 -9.07
CA GLN A 17 -6.82 17.74 -9.51
C GLN A 17 -7.85 16.62 -9.81
N GLN A 18 -7.39 15.37 -9.92
CA GLN A 18 -8.16 14.16 -10.18
C GLN A 18 -8.32 13.27 -8.93
N LEU A 19 -8.01 13.76 -7.72
CA LEU A 19 -8.20 13.01 -6.49
C LEU A 19 -9.68 13.00 -6.11
N HIS A 20 -10.32 11.84 -6.24
CA HIS A 20 -11.67 11.60 -5.74
C HIS A 20 -11.61 11.15 -4.28
N GLN A 21 -12.30 11.87 -3.40
CA GLN A 21 -12.35 11.59 -1.96
C GLN A 21 -13.76 11.14 -1.56
N GLU A 22 -13.84 10.03 -0.84
CA GLU A 22 -15.08 9.46 -0.35
C GLU A 22 -14.98 9.16 1.15
N PHE A 23 -16.12 9.24 1.84
CA PHE A 23 -16.20 8.99 3.29
C PHE A 23 -17.27 7.95 3.59
N VAL A 24 -16.87 6.88 4.29
CA VAL A 24 -17.80 5.86 4.79
C VAL A 24 -18.05 6.16 6.27
N ARG A 25 -19.25 6.66 6.59
CA ARG A 25 -19.63 6.96 7.98
C ARG A 25 -20.09 5.70 8.69
N VAL A 26 -19.30 5.23 9.66
CA VAL A 26 -19.70 4.19 10.61
C VAL A 26 -20.39 4.85 11.80
N ARG A 27 -21.59 4.37 12.17
CA ARG A 27 -22.31 4.88 13.34
C ARG A 27 -21.78 4.19 14.60
N PRO A 28 -21.84 4.82 15.79
CA PRO A 28 -21.34 4.22 17.04
C PRO A 28 -21.90 2.82 17.33
N GLN A 29 -23.16 2.57 16.98
CA GLN A 29 -23.80 1.26 17.18
C GLN A 29 -23.26 0.16 16.24
N ASN A 30 -22.55 0.54 15.18
CA ASN A 30 -22.04 -0.35 14.14
C ASN A 30 -20.50 -0.42 14.12
N GLU A 31 -19.83 0.11 15.14
CA GLU A 31 -18.35 0.09 15.23
C GLU A 31 -17.80 -1.33 15.21
N GLU A 32 -18.52 -2.30 15.78
CA GLU A 32 -18.17 -3.72 15.72
C GLU A 32 -18.16 -4.29 14.29
N HIS A 33 -18.86 -3.66 13.35
CA HIS A 33 -18.90 -4.06 11.95
C HIS A 33 -17.84 -3.36 11.09
N ARG A 34 -17.02 -2.46 11.66
CA ARG A 34 -16.06 -1.67 10.90
C ARG A 34 -15.06 -2.54 10.11
N GLU A 35 -14.58 -3.63 10.69
CA GLU A 35 -13.70 -4.58 9.99
C GLU A 35 -14.41 -5.28 8.83
N ALA A 36 -15.68 -5.69 9.02
CA ALA A 36 -16.49 -6.28 7.95
C ALA A 36 -16.80 -5.28 6.83
N ILE A 37 -17.03 -4.02 7.17
CA ILE A 37 -17.20 -2.93 6.21
C ILE A 37 -15.91 -2.75 5.40
N LEU A 38 -14.75 -2.64 6.06
CA LEU A 38 -13.47 -2.54 5.39
C LEU A 38 -13.25 -3.73 4.45
N ALA A 39 -13.46 -4.96 4.94
CA ALA A 39 -13.36 -6.17 4.13
C ALA A 39 -14.27 -6.07 2.89
N SER A 40 -15.54 -5.68 3.06
CA SER A 40 -16.45 -5.53 1.92
C SER A 40 -15.97 -4.52 0.88
N LEU A 41 -15.33 -3.42 1.30
CA LEU A 41 -14.80 -2.39 0.41
C LEU A 41 -13.59 -2.90 -0.37
N VAL A 42 -12.63 -3.53 0.29
CA VAL A 42 -11.40 -4.03 -0.38
C VAL A 42 -11.67 -5.24 -1.25
N PHE A 43 -12.65 -6.09 -0.91
CA PHE A 43 -12.98 -7.25 -1.74
C PHE A 43 -13.85 -6.91 -2.96
N ARG A 44 -14.66 -5.83 -2.90
CA ARG A 44 -15.64 -5.54 -3.96
C ARG A 44 -15.28 -4.34 -4.84
N GLY A 45 -14.68 -3.30 -4.27
CA GLY A 45 -14.46 -2.02 -4.96
C GLY A 45 -12.99 -1.64 -5.12
N PHE A 46 -12.17 -1.94 -4.12
CA PHE A 46 -10.79 -1.45 -4.03
C PHE A 46 -9.80 -2.61 -3.88
N SER A 47 -9.90 -3.57 -4.80
CA SER A 47 -9.21 -4.85 -4.71
C SER A 47 -7.86 -4.90 -5.42
N LYS A 48 -7.35 -3.76 -5.90
CA LYS A 48 -6.07 -3.64 -6.62
C LYS A 48 -5.38 -2.34 -6.26
N ARG A 49 -4.06 -2.37 -6.11
CA ARG A 49 -3.21 -1.20 -5.84
C ARG A 49 -3.76 -0.29 -4.74
N THR A 50 -4.25 -0.92 -3.67
CA THR A 50 -4.91 -0.22 -2.57
C THR A 50 -4.02 -0.19 -1.35
N ILE A 51 -3.87 0.97 -0.72
CA ILE A 51 -3.21 1.10 0.58
C ILE A 51 -4.29 1.36 1.62
N VAL A 52 -4.32 0.57 2.68
CA VAL A 52 -5.19 0.80 3.86
C VAL A 52 -4.31 1.21 5.02
N PHE A 53 -4.54 2.41 5.54
CA PHE A 53 -3.85 2.94 6.70
C PHE A 53 -4.58 2.60 7.98
N PHE A 54 -3.82 2.09 8.96
CA PHE A 54 -4.29 1.78 10.30
C PHE A 54 -3.60 2.66 11.34
N PRO A 55 -4.30 3.04 12.43
CA PRO A 55 -3.74 3.85 13.50
C PRO A 55 -2.59 3.14 14.23
N THR A 56 -2.66 1.80 14.33
CA THR A 56 -1.69 1.02 15.10
C THR A 56 -1.17 -0.18 14.30
N LYS A 57 0.08 -0.56 14.58
CA LYS A 57 0.69 -1.78 14.05
C LYS A 57 -0.11 -3.04 14.39
N ARG A 58 -0.73 -3.06 15.58
CA ARG A 58 -1.55 -4.19 16.04
C ARG A 58 -2.79 -4.36 15.15
N GLN A 59 -3.44 -3.26 14.77
CA GLN A 59 -4.59 -3.31 13.86
C GLN A 59 -4.17 -3.69 12.44
N ALA A 60 -3.06 -3.14 11.91
CA ALA A 60 -2.53 -3.53 10.60
C ALA A 60 -2.25 -5.03 10.55
N HIS A 61 -1.60 -5.57 11.59
CA HIS A 61 -1.29 -6.99 11.68
C HIS A 61 -2.53 -7.87 11.85
N HIS A 62 -3.47 -7.46 12.70
CA HIS A 62 -4.76 -8.13 12.84
C HIS A 62 -5.51 -8.23 11.50
N ALA A 63 -5.60 -7.11 10.78
CA ALA A 63 -6.23 -7.05 9.47
C ALA A 63 -5.48 -7.91 8.44
N HIS A 64 -4.15 -7.97 8.49
CA HIS A 64 -3.36 -8.82 7.59
C HIS A 64 -3.71 -10.30 7.75
N ILE A 65 -3.77 -10.79 9.01
CA ILE A 65 -4.17 -12.16 9.29
C ILE A 65 -5.61 -12.40 8.82
N LEU A 66 -6.55 -11.55 9.25
CA LEU A 66 -7.98 -11.73 8.95
C LEU A 66 -8.25 -11.72 7.44
N LEU A 67 -7.79 -10.70 6.73
CA LEU A 67 -8.02 -10.56 5.30
C LEU A 67 -7.27 -11.61 4.49
N GLY A 68 -6.06 -11.99 4.93
CA GLY A 68 -5.31 -13.09 4.35
C GLY A 68 -6.03 -14.43 4.47
N LEU A 69 -6.62 -14.72 5.64
CA LEU A 69 -7.46 -15.91 5.86
C LEU A 69 -8.73 -15.90 4.99
N MET A 70 -9.26 -14.71 4.66
CA MET A 70 -10.36 -14.54 3.71
C MET A 70 -9.93 -14.66 2.24
N GLY A 71 -8.64 -14.87 1.96
CA GLY A 71 -8.10 -15.01 0.61
C GLY A 71 -7.66 -13.72 -0.07
N LEU A 72 -7.54 -12.61 0.67
CA LEU A 72 -7.03 -11.36 0.11
C LEU A 72 -5.50 -11.43 -0.07
N SER A 73 -5.02 -11.13 -1.28
CA SER A 73 -3.59 -10.96 -1.53
C SER A 73 -3.11 -9.62 -0.94
N CYS A 74 -2.62 -9.67 0.30
CA CYS A 74 -2.17 -8.49 1.03
C CYS A 74 -0.82 -8.70 1.72
N ALA A 75 -0.15 -7.59 2.04
CA ALA A 75 0.96 -7.57 3.00
C ALA A 75 0.83 -6.38 3.94
N GLU A 76 1.55 -6.45 5.05
CA GLU A 76 1.62 -5.39 6.04
C GLU A 76 2.87 -4.52 5.89
N LEU A 77 2.80 -3.30 6.41
CA LEU A 77 3.91 -2.36 6.48
C LEU A 77 3.82 -1.52 7.77
N HIS A 78 4.55 -1.93 8.80
CA HIS A 78 4.55 -1.27 10.10
C HIS A 78 5.92 -1.29 10.79
N GLY A 79 6.06 -0.58 11.91
CA GLY A 79 7.34 -0.36 12.59
C GLY A 79 8.04 -1.61 13.15
N ASP A 80 7.31 -2.70 13.42
CA ASP A 80 7.92 -3.95 13.93
C ASP A 80 8.54 -4.83 12.83
N MET A 81 8.40 -4.44 11.56
CA MET A 81 9.01 -5.17 10.46
C MET A 81 10.48 -4.79 10.30
N THR A 82 11.31 -5.80 10.02
CA THR A 82 12.69 -5.55 9.57
C THR A 82 12.71 -4.79 8.25
N GLN A 83 13.78 -4.06 7.98
CA GLN A 83 13.93 -3.34 6.71
C GLN A 83 13.81 -4.28 5.49
N ALA A 84 14.34 -5.51 5.59
CA ALA A 84 14.21 -6.52 4.54
C ALA A 84 12.75 -6.91 4.28
N GLN A 85 11.96 -7.15 5.32
CA GLN A 85 10.53 -7.46 5.18
C GLN A 85 9.75 -6.28 4.59
N ARG A 86 10.07 -5.05 5.00
CA ARG A 86 9.45 -3.84 4.42
C ARG A 86 9.73 -3.74 2.93
N LEU A 87 10.98 -3.94 2.52
CA LEU A 87 11.38 -3.91 1.11
C LEU A 87 10.69 -5.01 0.30
N GLU A 88 10.58 -6.22 0.83
CA GLU A 88 9.90 -7.32 0.15
C GLU A 88 8.39 -7.06 -0.02
N ALA A 89 7.72 -6.56 1.03
CA ALA A 89 6.30 -6.17 0.94
C ALA A 89 6.09 -5.09 -0.14
N LEU A 90 6.95 -4.06 -0.16
CA LEU A 90 6.91 -3.01 -1.18
C LEU A 90 7.20 -3.52 -2.58
N ARG A 91 8.15 -4.45 -2.72
CA ARG A 91 8.49 -5.08 -3.99
C ARG A 91 7.30 -5.83 -4.56
N ARG A 92 6.67 -6.68 -3.75
CA ARG A 92 5.49 -7.45 -4.13
C ARG A 92 4.28 -6.57 -4.47
N PHE A 93 4.13 -5.42 -3.80
CA PHE A 93 3.05 -4.46 -4.10
C PHE A 93 3.31 -3.68 -5.39
N SER A 94 4.56 -3.29 -5.61
CA SER A 94 4.94 -2.41 -6.72
C SER A 94 5.08 -3.15 -8.04
N GLN A 95 5.44 -4.44 -8.01
CA GLN A 95 5.64 -5.29 -9.19
C GLN A 95 4.36 -5.49 -9.99
N LEU A 96 4.12 -4.61 -10.96
CA LEU A 96 3.20 -4.88 -12.06
C LEU A 96 3.80 -4.67 -13.46
N GLU A 97 4.99 -4.07 -13.60
CA GLU A 97 5.45 -3.64 -14.94
C GLU A 97 6.91 -3.96 -15.31
N THR A 98 7.82 -4.14 -14.35
CA THR A 98 9.26 -4.28 -14.66
C THR A 98 9.68 -5.67 -15.14
N ASP A 99 8.96 -6.72 -14.76
CA ASP A 99 9.38 -8.10 -15.08
C ASP A 99 8.79 -8.60 -16.40
N LYS A 100 7.64 -8.07 -16.85
CA LYS A 100 7.03 -8.51 -18.13
C LYS A 100 7.74 -7.95 -19.38
N LYS A 101 8.36 -6.76 -19.31
CA LYS A 101 9.10 -6.17 -20.44
C LYS A 101 10.57 -6.60 -20.52
N ASN A 102 11.20 -6.91 -19.39
CA ASN A 102 12.62 -7.32 -19.35
C ASN A 102 12.84 -8.80 -19.71
N VAL A 103 11.85 -9.68 -19.50
CA VAL A 103 11.94 -11.08 -19.94
C VAL A 103 11.79 -11.22 -21.46
N ALA A 104 11.06 -10.30 -22.12
CA ALA A 104 10.96 -10.30 -23.58
C ALA A 104 12.24 -9.81 -24.30
N SER A 105 13.23 -9.26 -23.56
CA SER A 105 14.40 -8.58 -24.15
C SER A 105 15.75 -9.13 -23.70
N LYS A 106 15.81 -10.05 -22.74
CA LYS A 106 17.06 -10.69 -22.28
C LYS A 106 17.01 -12.18 -22.55
N GLY A 107 17.82 -12.61 -23.51
CA GLY A 107 18.11 -14.02 -23.75
C GLY A 107 18.56 -14.71 -22.46
N GLU A 108 17.94 -15.87 -22.24
CA GLU A 108 18.43 -17.05 -21.51
C GLU A 108 19.60 -16.82 -20.55
N SER A 109 19.28 -16.44 -19.31
CA SER A 109 20.05 -16.86 -18.13
C SER A 109 19.17 -17.78 -17.29
N ASN A 110 19.59 -19.04 -17.15
CA ASN A 110 18.92 -20.14 -16.45
C ASN A 110 18.82 -19.98 -14.91
N GLU A 111 18.63 -18.76 -14.40
CA GLU A 111 18.14 -18.58 -13.04
C GLU A 111 16.62 -18.55 -13.11
N SER A 112 15.99 -19.59 -12.56
CA SER A 112 14.55 -19.58 -12.31
C SER A 112 14.25 -18.46 -11.31
N VAL A 113 14.01 -17.26 -11.81
CA VAL A 113 13.56 -16.14 -10.99
C VAL A 113 12.20 -16.56 -10.45
N VAL A 114 12.15 -16.98 -9.18
CA VAL A 114 10.90 -17.33 -8.51
C VAL A 114 10.06 -16.06 -8.47
N GLN A 115 9.06 -16.00 -9.34
CA GLN A 115 8.16 -14.87 -9.40
C GLN A 115 7.26 -14.91 -8.16
N LEU A 116 7.56 -14.04 -7.20
CA LEU A 116 6.77 -13.93 -5.97
C LEU A 116 5.35 -13.43 -6.33
N PRO A 117 4.32 -13.95 -5.63
CA PRO A 117 2.95 -13.54 -5.89
C PRO A 117 2.79 -12.05 -5.60
N THR A 118 2.24 -11.35 -6.58
CA THR A 118 1.90 -9.92 -6.50
C THR A 118 0.85 -9.71 -5.43
N ILE A 119 0.98 -8.63 -4.66
CA ILE A 119 -0.02 -8.23 -3.66
C ILE A 119 -0.83 -7.04 -4.17
N ASP A 120 -2.12 -7.09 -3.91
CA ASP A 120 -3.07 -6.09 -4.38
C ASP A 120 -3.34 -5.01 -3.33
N VAL A 121 -3.23 -5.37 -2.04
CA VAL A 121 -3.55 -4.49 -0.91
C VAL A 121 -2.37 -4.41 0.06
N LEU A 122 -1.97 -3.19 0.41
CA LEU A 122 -0.93 -2.91 1.41
C LEU A 122 -1.57 -2.35 2.68
N LEU A 123 -1.36 -3.02 3.81
CA LEU A 123 -1.93 -2.65 5.12
C LEU A 123 -0.85 -1.94 5.94
N ALA A 124 -0.91 -0.62 6.06
CA ALA A 124 0.21 0.19 6.54
C ALA A 124 -0.15 1.05 7.76
N THR A 125 0.87 1.49 8.50
CA THR A 125 0.74 2.63 9.43
C THR A 125 1.39 3.87 8.82
N ASP A 126 0.91 5.07 9.21
CA ASP A 126 1.40 6.34 8.65
C ASP A 126 2.91 6.52 8.79
N LEU A 127 3.46 6.19 9.97
CA LEU A 127 4.89 6.31 10.23
C LEU A 127 5.72 5.38 9.33
N ALA A 128 5.22 4.18 9.04
CA ALA A 128 5.94 3.21 8.25
C ALA A 128 5.90 3.52 6.75
N ALA A 129 4.87 4.25 6.28
CA ALA A 129 4.72 4.67 4.90
C ALA A 129 5.38 6.03 4.57
N ARG A 130 5.64 6.87 5.57
CA ARG A 130 6.26 8.19 5.36
C ARG A 130 7.64 8.04 4.69
N GLY A 131 7.82 8.79 3.60
CA GLY A 131 9.07 8.83 2.83
C GLY A 131 9.26 7.64 1.89
N LEU A 132 8.29 6.73 1.76
CA LEU A 132 8.31 5.69 0.74
C LEU A 132 7.66 6.23 -0.54
N ASP A 133 8.41 6.15 -1.64
CA ASP A 133 7.87 6.37 -2.97
C ASP A 133 7.25 5.06 -3.48
N ILE A 134 5.91 4.98 -3.45
CA ILE A 134 5.15 3.81 -3.88
C ILE A 134 4.43 4.19 -5.18
N PRO A 135 4.94 3.78 -6.35
CA PRO A 135 4.33 4.14 -7.62
C PRO A 135 2.98 3.45 -7.80
N ASN A 136 2.15 3.97 -8.72
CA ASN A 136 0.90 3.37 -9.20
C ASN A 136 -0.07 2.93 -8.08
N VAL A 137 -0.28 3.75 -7.06
CA VAL A 137 -1.36 3.56 -6.08
C VAL A 137 -2.66 4.06 -6.69
N HIS A 138 -3.71 3.23 -6.71
CA HIS A 138 -5.03 3.62 -7.24
C HIS A 138 -5.96 4.12 -6.14
N THR A 139 -5.85 3.55 -4.96
CA THR A 139 -6.75 3.87 -3.85
C THR A 139 -5.98 3.93 -2.54
N VAL A 140 -6.31 4.94 -1.74
CA VAL A 140 -5.85 5.05 -0.35
C VAL A 140 -7.08 5.09 0.54
N SER A 141 -7.15 4.18 1.49
CA SER A 141 -8.21 4.07 2.49
C SER A 141 -7.64 4.33 3.88
N TYR A 142 -8.34 5.09 4.70
CA TYR A 142 -7.96 5.38 6.07
C TYR A 142 -8.93 4.72 7.03
N TYR A 143 -8.43 3.80 7.87
CA TYR A 143 -9.19 3.10 8.90
C TYR A 143 -9.19 3.91 10.22
N TYR A 144 -9.83 5.08 10.21
CA TYR A 144 -10.02 5.92 11.41
C TYR A 144 -11.49 6.01 11.79
#